data_AF-A0A259JB54-F1
#
_entry.id   AF-A0A259JB54-F1
#
_cell.length_a   1.000
_cell.length_b   1.000
_cell.length_c   1.000
_cell.angle_alpha   90.00
_cell.angle_beta   90.00
_cell.angle_gamma   90.00
#
_symmetry.space_group_name_H-M   'P 1'
#
loop_
_entity.id
_entity.type
_entity.pdbx_description
1 polymer ?
#
loop_
_entity_poly.entity_id
_entity_poly.type
_entity_poly.pdbx_seq_one_letter_code
_entity_poly.pdbx_strand_id
1 'polypeptide(L)'
;MTVAHLTTPLLGIVDTAVVGRLGDAALLGGVALGGVIFDFLFWGFGFLRMGTVGLAAQALGRRDAIAERAVLARALLIALGCGLALILLRVPLGHAALSL
;
A
#
# COMPACT_ATOMS: atom_id res chain seq x y z
N MET A 1 13.10 1.58 13.93
CA MET A 1 12.41 1.68 12.62
C MET A 1 12.94 0.67 11.59
N THR A 2 13.56 -0.45 11.97
CA THR A 2 14.24 -1.35 11.01
C THR A 2 13.53 -2.69 10.80
N VAL A 3 12.87 -3.27 11.82
CA VAL A 3 12.21 -4.58 11.68
C VAL A 3 10.88 -4.50 10.93
N ALA A 4 10.08 -3.45 11.17
CA ALA A 4 8.76 -3.29 10.56
C ALA A 4 8.79 -3.12 9.03
N HIS A 5 9.94 -2.75 8.47
CA HIS A 5 10.14 -2.60 7.02
C HIS A 5 10.71 -3.85 6.34
N LEU A 6 10.93 -4.95 7.09
CA LEU A 6 11.42 -6.20 6.52
C LEU A 6 10.35 -6.97 5.72
N THR A 7 9.07 -6.66 5.91
CA THR A 7 7.98 -7.36 5.22
C THR A 7 8.03 -7.16 3.70
N THR A 8 8.35 -5.95 3.23
CA THR A 8 8.46 -5.65 1.80
C THR A 8 9.53 -6.47 1.08
N PRO A 9 10.81 -6.48 1.51
CA PRO A 9 11.83 -7.30 0.86
C PRO A 9 11.57 -8.80 1.00
N LEU A 10 11.00 -9.25 2.12
CA LEU A 10 10.62 -10.66 2.29
C LEU A 10 9.55 -11.09 1.30
N LEU A 11 8.54 -10.24 1.05
CA LEU A 11 7.50 -10.51 0.06
C LEU A 11 8.10 -10.69 -1.34
N GLY A 12 8.99 -9.78 -1.76
CA GLY A 12 9.65 -9.87 -3.06
C GLY A 12 10.51 -11.14 -3.24
N ILE A 13 11.21 -11.58 -2.19
CA ILE A 13 11.97 -12.84 -2.22
C ILE A 13 11.02 -14.04 -2.41
N VAL A 14 9.91 -14.07 -1.67
CA VAL A 14 8.93 -15.16 -1.75
C VAL A 14 8.26 -15.19 -3.11
N ASP A 15 7.82 -14.05 -3.64
CA ASP A 15 7.17 -13.96 -4.95
C ASP A 15 8.10 -14.45 -6.07
N THR A 16 9.36 -14.01 -6.04
CA THR A 16 10.38 -14.42 -7.02
C THR A 16 10.70 -15.91 -6.90
N ALA A 17 10.82 -16.44 -5.68
CA ALA A 17 11.09 -17.87 -5.47
C ALA A 17 9.92 -18.76 -5.94
N VAL A 18 8.68 -18.36 -5.68
CA VAL A 18 7.49 -19.11 -6.10
C VAL A 18 7.34 -19.09 -7.62
N VAL A 19 7.40 -17.90 -8.23
CA VAL A 19 7.23 -17.76 -9.69
C VAL A 19 8.44 -18.30 -10.46
N GLY A 20 9.65 -18.18 -9.91
CA GLY A 20 10.87 -18.73 -10.50
C GLY A 20 10.83 -20.25 -10.65
N ARG A 21 10.05 -20.97 -9.83
CA ARG A 21 9.84 -22.42 -9.98
C ARG A 21 9.00 -22.80 -11.19
N LEU A 22 8.30 -21.85 -11.82
CA LEU A 22 7.51 -22.09 -13.02
C LEU A 22 8.38 -22.14 -14.30
N GLY A 23 9.64 -21.72 -14.22
CA GLY A 23 10.61 -21.82 -15.33
C GLY A 23 10.35 -20.88 -16.50
N ASP A 24 9.40 -19.95 -16.39
CA ASP A 24 9.06 -18.97 -17.42
C ASP A 24 9.58 -17.58 -17.05
N ALA A 25 10.52 -17.07 -17.86
CA ALA A 25 11.11 -15.75 -17.67
C ALA A 25 10.09 -14.60 -17.83
N ALA A 26 9.06 -14.78 -18.66
CA ALA A 26 8.02 -13.78 -18.84
C ALA A 26 7.19 -13.59 -17.56
N LEU A 27 6.93 -14.67 -16.81
CA LEU A 27 6.22 -14.60 -15.54
C LEU A 27 7.04 -13.86 -14.47
N LEU A 28 8.36 -14.09 -14.42
CA LEU A 28 9.25 -13.33 -13.54
C LEU A 28 9.28 -11.83 -13.89
N GLY A 29 9.33 -11.51 -15.19
CA GLY A 29 9.21 -10.13 -15.67
C GLY A 29 7.88 -9.48 -15.25
N GLY A 30 6.77 -10.23 -15.32
CA GLY A 30 5.46 -9.79 -14.86
C GLY A 30 5.40 -9.48 -13.36
N VAL A 31 5.99 -10.32 -12.51
CA VAL A 31 6.09 -10.06 -11.07
C VAL A 31 6.90 -8.81 -10.77
N ALA A 32 8.05 -8.64 -11.44
CA ALA A 32 8.87 -7.45 -11.26
C ALA A 32 8.12 -6.16 -11.63
N LEU A 33 7.43 -6.16 -12.78
CA LEU A 33 6.64 -5.02 -13.22
C LEU A 33 5.47 -4.73 -12.27
N GLY A 34 4.77 -5.78 -11.84
CA GLY A 34 3.69 -5.69 -10.85
C GLY A 34 4.17 -5.11 -9.52
N GLY A 35 5.35 -5.51 -9.06
CA GLY A 35 6.00 -4.97 -7.86
C GLY A 35 6.27 -3.47 -7.97
N VAL A 36 6.83 -3.00 -9.10
CA VAL A 36 7.08 -1.57 -9.31
C VAL A 36 5.79 -0.76 -9.31
N ILE A 37 4.74 -1.25 -9.98
CA ILE A 37 3.42 -0.59 -9.99
C ILE A 37 2.84 -0.55 -8.57
N PHE A 38 2.92 -1.66 -7.84
CA PHE A 38 2.44 -1.73 -6.46
C PHE A 38 3.19 -0.75 -5.57
N ASP A 39 4.51 -0.71 -5.62
CA ASP A 39 5.34 0.21 -4.84
C ASP A 39 5.00 1.67 -5.15
N PHE A 40 4.84 2.02 -6.43
CA PHE A 40 4.45 3.37 -6.83
C PHE A 40 3.09 3.76 -6.24
N LEU A 41 2.08 2.89 -6.34
CA LEU A 41 0.76 3.13 -5.77
C LEU A 41 0.83 3.26 -4.25
N PHE A 42 1.48 2.33 -3.57
CA PHE A 42 1.55 2.29 -2.11
C PHE A 42 2.29 3.52 -1.55
N TRP A 43 3.39 3.92 -2.19
CA TRP A 43 4.14 5.11 -1.81
C TRP A 43 3.34 6.39 -2.09
N GLY A 44 2.53 6.41 -3.16
CA GLY A 44 1.58 7.48 -3.44
C GLY A 44 0.61 7.75 -2.30
N PHE A 45 0.17 6.74 -1.56
CA PHE A 45 -0.66 6.88 -0.35
C PHE A 45 0.14 7.10 0.95
N GLY A 46 1.47 7.21 0.86
CA GLY A 46 2.35 7.45 2.00
C GLY A 46 2.03 8.73 2.78
N PHE A 47 1.40 9.72 2.12
CA PHE A 47 0.91 10.95 2.76
C PHE A 47 -0.10 10.67 3.87
N LEU A 48 -0.92 9.62 3.72
CA LEU A 48 -1.97 9.31 4.70
C LEU A 48 -1.36 8.89 6.04
N ARG A 49 -0.23 8.18 5.98
CA ARG A 49 0.57 7.83 7.17
C ARG A 49 1.23 9.07 7.78
N MET A 50 1.93 9.87 6.98
CA MET A 50 2.66 11.04 7.50
C MET A 50 1.72 12.12 8.05
N GLY A 51 0.55 12.32 7.42
CA GLY A 51 -0.45 13.30 7.85
C GLY A 51 -1.21 12.90 9.13
N THR A 52 -1.42 11.61 9.37
CA THR A 52 -2.15 11.11 10.55
C THR A 52 -1.27 10.99 11.79
N VAL A 53 0.01 10.67 11.62
CA VAL A 53 0.99 10.59 12.74
C VAL A 53 1.08 11.92 13.49
N GLY A 54 1.11 13.05 12.79
CA GLY A 54 1.17 14.38 13.44
C GLY A 54 -0.08 14.68 14.28
N LEU A 55 -1.27 14.43 13.71
CA LEU A 55 -2.55 14.65 14.41
C LEU A 55 -2.71 13.71 15.60
N ALA A 56 -2.32 12.44 15.46
CA ALA A 56 -2.34 11.47 16.55
C ALA A 56 -1.37 11.86 17.67
N ALA A 57 -0.14 12.31 17.33
CA ALA A 57 0.83 12.77 18.31
C ALA A 57 0.34 14.00 19.09
N GLN A 58 -0.34 14.94 18.41
CA GLN A 58 -0.94 16.11 19.06
C GLN A 58 -2.08 15.72 20.02
N ALA A 59 -2.97 14.81 19.61
CA ALA A 59 -4.06 14.32 20.46
C ALA A 59 -3.51 13.59 21.69
N LEU A 60 -2.51 12.72 21.48
CA LEU A 60 -1.82 11.99 22.55
C LEU A 60 -1.12 12.95 23.53
N GLY A 61 -0.42 13.96 23.02
CA GLY A 61 0.25 14.99 23.82
C GLY A 61 -0.73 15.80 24.69
N ARG A 62 -1.96 16.00 24.21
CA ARG A 62 -3.05 16.65 24.96
C ARG A 62 -3.81 15.71 25.90
N ARG A 63 -3.47 14.40 25.91
CA ARG A 63 -4.20 13.33 26.62
C ARG A 63 -5.70 13.29 26.27
N ASP A 64 -6.04 13.64 25.04
CA ASP A 64 -7.42 13.64 24.56
C ASP A 64 -7.73 12.33 23.82
N ALA A 65 -8.23 11.35 24.59
CA ALA A 65 -8.56 10.03 24.07
C ALA A 65 -9.70 10.04 23.03
N ILE A 66 -10.56 11.06 23.04
CA ILE A 66 -11.65 11.20 22.06
C ILE A 66 -11.05 11.65 20.73
N ALA A 67 -10.20 12.68 20.76
CA ALA A 67 -9.51 13.17 19.57
C ALA A 67 -8.62 12.08 18.93
N GLU A 68 -7.92 11.29 19.74
CA GLU A 68 -7.10 10.18 19.26
C GLU A 68 -7.92 9.14 18.47
N ARG A 69 -9.06 8.72 19.03
CA ARG A 69 -9.99 7.79 18.36
C ARG A 69 -10.59 8.39 17.09
N ALA A 70 -10.89 9.69 17.11
CA ALA A 70 -11.42 10.39 15.94
C ALA A 70 -10.41 10.44 14.79
N VAL A 71 -9.13 10.67 15.10
CA VAL A 71 -8.04 10.61 14.10
C VAL A 71 -7.94 9.21 13.51
N LEU A 72 -7.96 8.17 14.34
CA LEU A 72 -7.93 6.77 13.89
C LEU A 72 -9.12 6.44 12.98
N ALA A 73 -10.34 6.81 13.39
CA ALA A 73 -11.55 6.54 12.61
C ALA A 73 -11.53 7.24 11.25
N ARG A 74 -11.14 8.52 11.18
CA ARG A 74 -10.98 9.24 9.90
C ARG A 74 -9.91 8.60 9.02
N ALA A 75 -8.77 8.24 9.60
CA ALA A 75 -7.69 7.59 8.85
C ALA A 75 -8.14 6.26 8.24
N LEU A 76 -8.84 5.42 9.02
CA LEU A 76 -9.36 4.14 8.57
C LEU A 76 -10.44 4.29 7.49
N LEU A 77 -11.37 5.24 7.65
CA LEU A 77 -12.40 5.50 6.65
C LEU A 77 -11.81 5.93 5.31
N ILE A 78 -10.81 6.83 5.33
CA ILE A 78 -10.12 7.27 4.11
C ILE A 78 -9.33 6.11 3.50
N ALA A 79 -8.58 5.36 4.30
CA ALA A 79 -7.79 4.23 3.82
C ALA A 79 -8.68 3.14 3.18
N LEU A 80 -9.81 2.81 3.81
CA LEU A 80 -10.79 1.87 3.25
C LEU A 80 -11.43 2.41 1.97
N GLY A 81 -11.82 3.69 1.94
CA GLY A 81 -12.38 4.32 0.75
C GLY A 81 -11.41 4.30 -0.43
N CYS A 82 -10.15 4.69 -0.21
CA CYS A 82 -9.10 4.64 -1.23
C CYS A 82 -8.80 3.20 -1.67
N GLY A 83 -8.69 2.25 -0.73
CA GLY A 83 -8.43 0.85 -1.03
C GLY A 83 -9.55 0.20 -1.85
N LEU A 84 -10.81 0.45 -1.49
CA LEU A 84 -11.96 -0.01 -2.26
C LEU A 84 -12.01 0.63 -3.63
N ALA A 85 -11.73 1.94 -3.74
CA ALA A 85 -11.65 2.61 -5.02
C ALA A 85 -10.59 1.98 -5.92
N LEU A 86 -9.39 1.69 -5.42
CA LEU A 86 -8.35 1.00 -6.19
C LEU A 86 -8.80 -0.39 -6.67
N ILE A 87 -9.45 -1.17 -5.80
CA ILE A 87 -9.95 -2.51 -6.16
C ILE A 87 -11.02 -2.42 -7.24
N LEU A 88 -11.93 -1.45 -7.16
CA LEU A 88 -12.97 -1.25 -8.16
C LEU A 88 -12.39 -0.72 -9.48
N LEU A 89 -11.41 0.18 -9.41
CA LEU A 89 -10.78 0.80 -10.58
C LEU A 89 -9.75 -0.10 -11.26
N ARG A 90 -9.30 -1.20 -10.64
CA ARG A 90 -8.28 -2.08 -11.23
C ARG A 90 -8.64 -2.58 -12.63
N VAL A 91 -9.90 -2.92 -12.86
CA VAL A 91 -10.40 -3.45 -14.14
C VAL A 91 -10.45 -2.35 -15.20
N PRO A 92 -11.12 -1.20 -14.98
CA PRO A 92 -11.15 -0.13 -15.98
C PRO A 92 -9.76 0.48 -16.22
N LEU A 93 -8.91 0.59 -15.21
CA LEU A 93 -7.52 1.05 -15.39
C LEU A 93 -6.71 0.09 -16.25
N GLY A 94 -6.86 -1.22 -16.03
CA GLY A 94 -6.21 -2.24 -16.87
C GLY A 94 -6.67 -2.16 -18.33
N HIS A 95 -7.97 -2.00 -18.57
CA HIS A 95 -8.49 -1.81 -19.93
C HIS A 95 -7.97 -0.53 -20.58
N ALA A 96 -7.99 0.60 -19.86
CA ALA A 96 -7.49 1.87 -20.36
C ALA A 96 -5.99 1.81 -20.70
N ALA A 97 -5.19 1.16 -19.86
CA ALA A 97 -3.75 0.99 -20.08
C ALA A 97 -3.43 0.10 -21.29
N LEU A 98 -4.25 -0.94 -21.55
CA LEU A 98 -4.08 -1.83 -22.71
C LEU A 98 -4.62 -1.22 -24.01
N SER A 99 -5.45 -0.17 -23.92
CA SER A 99 -5.99 0.55 -25.08
C SER A 99 -5.11 1.71 -25.57
N LEU A 100 -4.03 2.03 -24.85
CA LEU A 100 -3.04 3.06 -25.19
C LEU A 100 -1.86 2.45 -25.95
#